data_AF-A0A8J2IVX5-F1
#
_entry.id   AF-A0A8J2IVX5-F1
#
_cell.length_a   1.000
_cell.length_b   1.000
_cell.length_c   1.000
_cell.angle_alpha   90.00
_cell.angle_beta   90.00
_cell.angle_gamma   90.00
#
_symmetry.space_group_name_H-M   'P 1'
#
loop_
_entity.id
_entity.type
_entity.pdbx_description
1 polymer ?
#
loop_
_entity_poly.entity_id
_entity_poly.type
_entity_poly.pdbx_seq_one_letter_code
_entity_poly.pdbx_strand_id
1 'polypeptide(L)'
;MSDDQISLPYLLAILVVSGLVIRYMFFTGPSPPRPARSPEAFLRSREIAVDRIQQMFPQADRRSILWDLQRNGGNIQTTTERILSGRLDTPPVTFQPPPPPGQAATSSSAATAPRPEKPAQPDLITRYNLKSKLDTVSQEDQDAKGKGWSSNKDERQASLQRRRDEMILAARRKMEAKLAAEKAAQAQGSQ
;
A
#
# COMPACT_ATOMS: atom_id res chain seq x y z
N MET A 1 -37.17 -41.32 -40.87
CA MET A 1 -36.42 -40.74 -39.73
C MET A 1 -35.00 -40.59 -40.24
N SER A 2 -34.51 -39.37 -40.38
CA SER A 2 -33.30 -39.09 -41.16
C SER A 2 -32.06 -39.62 -40.45
N ASP A 3 -31.42 -40.63 -41.05
CA ASP A 3 -30.07 -41.05 -40.70
C ASP A 3 -29.10 -39.95 -41.11
N ASP A 4 -28.74 -39.11 -40.13
CA ASP A 4 -27.78 -38.03 -40.29
C ASP A 4 -26.38 -38.63 -40.44
N GLN A 5 -26.00 -38.97 -41.69
CA GLN A 5 -24.67 -39.47 -42.03
C GLN A 5 -23.64 -38.34 -41.83
N ILE A 6 -23.18 -38.20 -40.60
CA ILE A 6 -22.07 -37.31 -40.26
C ILE A 6 -20.84 -37.75 -41.06
N SER A 7 -20.47 -36.92 -42.02
CA SER A 7 -19.33 -37.17 -42.90
C SER A 7 -18.04 -37.26 -42.07
N LEU A 8 -17.22 -38.27 -42.37
CA LEU A 8 -15.91 -38.49 -41.76
C LEU A 8 -15.04 -37.21 -41.63
N PRO A 9 -14.95 -36.31 -42.64
CA PRO A 9 -14.19 -35.07 -42.49
C PRO A 9 -14.76 -34.12 -41.43
N TYR A 10 -16.08 -34.10 -41.23
CA TYR A 10 -16.72 -33.24 -40.23
C TYR A 10 -16.41 -33.73 -38.80
N LEU A 11 -16.39 -35.06 -38.59
CA LEU A 11 -15.96 -35.64 -37.32
C LEU A 11 -14.50 -35.28 -36.99
N LEU A 12 -13.62 -35.31 -37.98
CA LEU A 12 -12.21 -34.96 -37.80
C LEU A 12 -12.05 -33.47 -37.49
N ALA A 13 -12.81 -32.60 -38.16
CA ALA A 13 -12.82 -31.16 -37.87
C ALA A 13 -13.30 -30.87 -36.44
N ILE A 14 -14.37 -31.53 -35.98
CA ILE A 14 -14.87 -31.40 -34.60
C ILE A 14 -13.82 -31.86 -33.59
N LEU A 15 -13.09 -32.95 -33.87
CA LEU A 15 -12.03 -33.45 -32.99
C LEU A 15 -10.89 -32.42 -32.88
N VAL A 16 -10.45 -31.82 -33.99
CA VAL A 16 -9.39 -30.80 -33.98
C VAL A 16 -9.83 -29.54 -33.23
N VAL A 17 -11.06 -29.07 -33.47
CA VAL A 17 -11.60 -27.87 -32.79
C VAL A 17 -11.79 -28.14 -31.30
N SER A 18 -12.36 -29.27 -30.91
CA SER A 18 -12.51 -29.64 -29.49
C SER A 18 -11.15 -29.82 -28.81
N GLY A 19 -10.18 -30.42 -29.48
CA GLY A 19 -8.80 -30.51 -29.02
C GLY A 19 -8.15 -29.14 -28.82
N LEU A 20 -8.36 -28.19 -29.73
CA LEU A 20 -7.88 -26.82 -29.61
C LEU A 20 -8.57 -26.06 -28.47
N VAL A 21 -9.88 -26.25 -28.29
CA VAL A 21 -10.66 -25.64 -27.20
C VAL A 21 -10.23 -26.20 -25.85
N ILE A 22 -10.01 -27.51 -25.74
CA ILE A 22 -9.50 -28.15 -24.52
C ILE A 22 -8.06 -27.69 -24.27
N ARG A 23 -7.20 -27.64 -25.29
CA ARG A 23 -5.86 -27.06 -25.21
C ARG A 23 -5.91 -25.63 -24.71
N TYR A 24 -6.83 -24.82 -25.23
CA TYR A 24 -6.96 -23.43 -24.84
C TYR A 24 -7.53 -23.29 -23.42
N MET A 25 -8.56 -24.03 -23.06
CA MET A 25 -9.20 -23.92 -21.73
C MET A 25 -8.35 -24.52 -20.61
N PHE A 26 -7.64 -25.62 -20.86
CA PHE A 26 -6.89 -26.35 -19.84
C PHE A 26 -5.37 -26.06 -19.85
N PHE A 27 -4.80 -25.62 -20.98
CA PHE A 27 -3.38 -25.27 -21.09
C PHE A 27 -3.11 -23.78 -21.39
N THR A 28 -4.12 -22.94 -21.63
CA THR A 28 -3.95 -21.50 -21.38
C THR A 28 -3.98 -21.32 -19.88
N GLY A 29 -2.79 -21.42 -19.26
CA GLY A 29 -2.62 -21.04 -17.87
C GLY A 29 -3.15 -19.62 -17.63
N PRO A 30 -3.45 -19.27 -16.37
CA PRO A 30 -3.95 -17.94 -16.02
C PRO A 30 -3.10 -16.88 -16.71
N SER A 31 -3.79 -15.91 -17.34
CA SER A 31 -3.18 -14.77 -18.04
C SER A 31 -1.93 -14.33 -17.29
N PRO A 32 -0.76 -14.19 -17.95
CA PRO A 32 0.46 -13.83 -17.25
C PRO A 32 0.14 -12.62 -16.38
N PRO A 33 0.42 -12.66 -15.07
CA PRO A 33 0.07 -11.59 -14.17
C PRO A 33 0.64 -10.32 -14.78
N ARG A 34 -0.25 -9.38 -15.15
CA ARG A 34 0.13 -8.06 -15.64
C ARG A 34 1.24 -7.60 -14.69
N PRO A 35 2.47 -7.36 -15.17
CA PRO A 35 3.61 -7.21 -14.29
C PRO A 35 3.23 -6.14 -13.28
N ALA A 36 3.17 -6.52 -12.01
CA ALA A 36 2.91 -5.58 -10.94
C ALA A 36 3.92 -4.45 -11.16
N ARG A 37 3.43 -3.27 -11.53
CA ARG A 37 4.30 -2.13 -11.88
C ARG A 37 5.26 -2.00 -10.72
N SER A 38 6.54 -2.27 -10.97
CA SER A 38 7.52 -2.23 -9.90
C SER A 38 7.46 -0.83 -9.29
N PRO A 39 7.59 -0.70 -7.95
CA PRO A 39 7.54 0.60 -7.30
C PRO A 39 8.54 1.57 -7.94
N GLU A 40 9.68 1.07 -8.42
CA GLU A 40 10.65 1.85 -9.20
C GLU A 40 10.15 2.33 -10.56
N ALA A 41 9.42 1.51 -11.31
CA ALA A 41 8.85 1.92 -12.60
C ALA A 41 7.82 3.04 -12.39
N PHE A 42 7.07 2.98 -11.28
CA PHE A 42 6.16 4.05 -10.89
C PHE A 42 6.92 5.34 -10.57
N LEU A 43 8.00 5.27 -9.78
CA LEU A 43 8.83 6.44 -9.47
C LEU A 43 9.44 7.08 -10.72
N ARG A 44 10.00 6.29 -11.63
CA ARG A 44 10.55 6.77 -12.92
C ARG A 44 9.47 7.41 -13.80
N SER A 45 8.31 6.77 -13.91
CA SER A 45 7.19 7.34 -14.68
C SER A 45 6.69 8.67 -14.10
N ARG A 46 6.76 8.83 -12.77
CA ARG A 46 6.42 10.07 -12.08
C ARG A 46 7.42 11.17 -12.36
N GLU A 47 8.71 10.87 -12.38
CA GLU A 47 9.75 11.85 -12.71
C GLU A 47 9.60 12.36 -14.14
N ILE A 48 9.36 11.46 -15.10
CA ILE A 48 9.10 11.83 -16.50
C ILE A 48 7.84 12.70 -16.62
N ALA A 49 6.79 12.36 -15.86
CA ALA A 49 5.56 13.15 -15.80
C ALA A 49 5.81 14.56 -15.25
N VAL A 50 6.62 14.70 -14.21
CA VAL A 50 6.99 16.00 -13.63
C VAL A 50 7.74 16.85 -14.63
N ASP A 51 8.76 16.31 -15.30
CA ASP A 51 9.54 17.05 -16.31
C ASP A 51 8.65 17.57 -17.43
N ARG A 52 7.72 16.74 -17.92
CA ARG A 52 6.74 17.16 -18.94
C ARG A 52 5.83 18.29 -18.44
N ILE A 53 5.33 18.20 -17.20
CA ILE A 53 4.47 19.25 -16.63
C ILE A 53 5.27 20.54 -16.42
N GLN A 54 6.53 20.45 -15.99
CA GLN A 54 7.41 21.60 -15.80
C GLN A 54 7.67 22.35 -17.12
N GLN A 55 7.79 21.62 -18.24
CA GLN A 55 7.92 22.23 -19.57
C GLN A 55 6.67 23.01 -20.00
N MET A 56 5.47 22.55 -19.63
CA MET A 56 4.21 23.23 -19.95
C MET A 56 3.88 24.36 -18.96
N PHE A 57 4.28 24.22 -17.70
CA PHE A 57 3.95 25.13 -16.60
C PHE A 57 5.21 25.47 -15.79
N PRO A 58 6.09 26.36 -16.29
CA PRO A 58 7.33 26.71 -15.61
C PRO A 58 7.09 27.40 -14.26
N GLN A 59 5.94 28.06 -14.07
CA GLN A 59 5.54 28.69 -12.80
C GLN A 59 5.08 27.70 -11.72
N ALA A 60 4.85 26.42 -12.04
CA ALA A 60 4.40 25.44 -11.07
C ALA A 60 5.59 24.81 -10.33
N ASP A 61 5.50 24.74 -9.00
CA ASP A 61 6.54 24.15 -8.16
C ASP A 61 6.66 22.63 -8.38
N ARG A 62 7.88 22.16 -8.68
CA ARG A 62 8.22 20.74 -8.85
C ARG A 62 7.75 19.87 -7.68
N ARG A 63 7.85 20.37 -6.45
CA ARG A 63 7.44 19.65 -5.22
C ARG A 63 5.93 19.45 -5.15
N SER A 64 5.16 20.47 -5.56
CA SER A 64 3.69 20.44 -5.59
C SER A 64 3.18 19.51 -6.68
N ILE A 65 3.82 19.51 -7.85
CA ILE A 65 3.52 18.58 -8.95
C ILE A 65 3.79 17.12 -8.52
N LEU A 66 4.94 16.85 -7.89
CA LEU A 66 5.29 15.53 -7.37
C LEU A 66 4.27 15.01 -6.36
N TRP A 67 3.80 15.89 -5.48
CA TRP A 67 2.80 15.57 -4.47
C TRP A 67 1.43 15.26 -5.08
N ASP A 68 0.99 16.09 -6.04
CA ASP A 68 -0.28 15.89 -6.72
C ASP A 68 -0.28 14.59 -7.56
N LEU A 69 0.81 14.34 -8.30
CA LEU A 69 1.02 13.09 -9.03
C LEU A 69 1.05 11.87 -8.10
N GLN A 70 1.61 11.99 -6.89
CA GLN A 70 1.61 10.91 -5.92
C GLN A 70 0.20 10.54 -5.46
N ARG A 71 -0.68 11.53 -5.24
CA ARG A 71 -2.07 11.29 -4.86
C ARG A 71 -2.94 10.82 -6.01
N ASN A 72 -2.68 11.31 -7.22
CA ASN A 72 -3.48 11.01 -8.41
C ASN A 72 -2.97 9.80 -9.22
N GLY A 73 -2.06 9.00 -8.65
CA GLY A 73 -1.58 7.77 -9.29
C GLY A 73 -0.71 7.99 -10.54
N GLY A 74 -0.01 9.12 -10.63
CA GLY A 74 0.90 9.45 -11.73
C GLY A 74 0.18 9.95 -13.00
N ASN A 75 -1.09 10.34 -12.91
CA ASN A 75 -1.82 10.87 -14.06
C ASN A 75 -1.45 12.34 -14.34
N ILE A 76 -0.85 12.57 -15.51
CA ILE A 76 -0.43 13.90 -15.98
C ILE A 76 -1.64 14.79 -16.24
N GLN A 77 -2.69 14.25 -16.86
CA GLN A 77 -3.85 15.03 -17.31
C GLN A 77 -4.62 15.64 -16.13
N THR A 78 -4.86 14.85 -15.08
CA THR A 78 -5.52 15.35 -13.87
C THR A 78 -4.70 16.42 -13.17
N THR A 79 -3.37 16.30 -13.23
CA THR A 79 -2.46 17.27 -12.63
C THR A 79 -2.47 18.57 -13.44
N THR A 80 -2.46 18.50 -14.77
CA THR A 80 -2.56 19.69 -15.63
C THR A 80 -3.89 20.41 -15.48
N GLU A 81 -5.01 19.70 -15.38
CA GLU A 81 -6.33 20.32 -15.12
C GLU A 81 -6.38 21.05 -13.76
N ARG A 82 -5.75 20.49 -12.72
CA ARG A 82 -5.65 21.16 -11.41
C ARG A 82 -4.77 22.40 -11.42
N ILE A 83 -3.68 22.36 -12.18
CA ILE A 83 -2.81 23.53 -12.37
C ILE A 83 -3.59 24.64 -13.08
N LEU A 84 -4.30 24.32 -14.16
CA LEU A 84 -5.12 25.27 -14.91
C LEU A 84 -6.28 25.86 -14.09
N SER A 85 -6.89 25.06 -13.23
CA SER A 85 -7.96 25.51 -12.31
C SER A 85 -7.44 26.22 -11.05
N GLY A 86 -6.12 26.33 -10.86
CA GLY A 86 -5.51 26.97 -9.69
C GLY A 86 -5.78 26.24 -8.38
N ARG A 87 -5.98 24.92 -8.42
CA ARG A 87 -6.30 24.06 -7.25
C ARG A 87 -5.15 23.11 -6.90
N LEU A 88 -3.90 23.50 -7.18
CA LEU A 88 -2.73 22.69 -6.87
C LEU A 88 -2.53 22.62 -5.34
N ASP A 89 -2.61 21.42 -4.77
CA ASP A 89 -2.52 21.24 -3.32
C ASP A 89 -1.09 21.47 -2.83
N THR A 90 -0.93 22.30 -1.81
CA THR A 90 0.37 22.62 -1.22
C THR A 90 0.89 21.42 -0.43
N PRO A 91 2.05 20.85 -0.79
CA PRO A 91 2.56 19.67 -0.13
C PRO A 91 2.89 19.92 1.35
N PRO A 92 2.54 18.98 2.26
CA PRO A 92 2.91 19.08 3.66
C PRO A 92 4.43 19.16 3.82
N VAL A 93 4.91 19.82 4.88
CA VAL A 93 6.34 20.02 5.16
C VAL A 93 7.09 18.68 5.35
N THR A 94 6.36 17.60 5.70
CA THR A 94 6.91 16.25 5.82
C THR A 94 7.16 15.54 4.49
N PHE A 95 6.74 16.11 3.35
CA PHE A 95 7.02 15.53 2.04
C PHE A 95 8.44 15.93 1.59
N GLN A 96 9.39 15.01 1.82
CA GLN A 96 10.72 15.07 1.22
C GLN A 96 10.70 14.35 -0.14
N PRO A 97 10.84 15.10 -1.26
CA PRO A 97 10.98 14.47 -2.56
C PRO A 97 12.31 13.69 -2.64
N PRO A 98 12.35 12.58 -3.41
CA PRO A 98 13.61 11.90 -3.69
C PRO A 98 14.59 12.85 -4.39
N PRO A 99 15.90 12.78 -4.07
CA PRO A 99 16.89 13.68 -4.65
C PRO A 99 16.96 13.50 -6.17
N PRO A 100 17.26 14.59 -6.92
CA PRO A 100 17.38 14.53 -8.38
C PRO A 100 18.52 13.59 -8.82
N PRO A 101 18.38 12.94 -9.99
CA PRO A 101 19.42 12.07 -10.53
C PRO A 101 20.69 12.87 -10.83
N GLY A 102 21.77 12.58 -10.10
CA GLY A 102 23.07 13.24 -10.26
C GLY A 102 23.72 13.70 -8.94
N GLN A 103 22.94 13.83 -7.86
CA GLN A 103 23.52 13.89 -6.52
C GLN A 103 23.72 12.44 -6.06
N ALA A 104 24.96 12.06 -5.72
CA ALA A 104 25.24 10.77 -5.12
C ALA A 104 24.21 10.48 -4.03
N ALA A 105 23.51 9.35 -4.16
CA ALA A 105 22.73 8.82 -3.08
C ALA A 105 23.70 8.55 -1.93
N THR A 106 23.80 9.47 -0.97
CA THR A 106 24.04 9.04 0.40
C THR A 106 22.84 8.19 0.71
N SER A 107 23.01 6.89 0.50
CA SER A 107 22.22 5.83 1.08
C SER A 107 22.10 6.20 2.56
N SER A 108 21.02 6.87 2.92
CA SER A 108 20.54 6.85 4.29
C SER A 108 20.00 5.43 4.48
N SER A 109 20.94 4.49 4.58
CA SER A 109 20.91 3.44 5.58
C SER A 109 20.18 4.04 6.77
N ALA A 110 19.18 3.33 7.28
CA ALA A 110 18.62 3.61 8.58
C ALA A 110 19.74 3.46 9.62
N ALA A 111 20.63 4.45 9.68
CA ALA A 111 21.45 4.72 10.82
C ALA A 111 20.45 5.10 11.90
N THR A 112 20.46 4.31 12.96
CA THR A 112 19.85 4.60 14.25
C THR A 112 20.36 5.95 14.71
N ALA A 113 19.79 7.04 14.19
CA ALA A 113 20.01 8.36 14.73
C ALA A 113 19.56 8.29 16.20
N PRO A 114 20.33 8.85 17.16
CA PRO A 114 19.84 9.00 18.51
C PRO A 114 18.52 9.75 18.42
N ARG A 115 17.46 9.05 18.83
CA ARG A 115 16.09 9.53 18.82
C ARG A 115 16.13 10.90 19.51
N PRO A 116 15.77 12.02 18.84
CA PRO A 116 15.58 13.26 19.58
C PRO A 116 14.57 12.95 20.66
N GLU A 117 14.97 13.18 21.92
CA GLU A 117 14.16 13.00 23.12
C GLU A 117 12.76 13.51 22.80
N LYS A 118 11.84 12.56 22.62
CA LYS A 118 10.50 12.87 22.19
C LYS A 118 9.96 13.78 23.28
N PRO A 119 9.53 15.04 22.99
CA PRO A 119 8.77 15.78 23.99
C PRO A 119 7.67 14.84 24.45
N ALA A 120 7.38 14.77 25.76
CA ALA A 120 6.44 13.83 26.36
C ALA A 120 5.07 13.87 25.65
N GLN A 121 4.97 13.18 24.51
CA GLN A 121 3.78 13.13 23.70
C GLN A 121 2.83 12.28 24.52
N PRO A 122 1.62 12.77 24.82
CA PRO A 122 0.69 12.05 25.67
C PRO A 122 0.47 10.66 25.08
N ASP A 123 0.52 9.64 25.95
CA ASP A 123 0.41 8.24 25.55
C ASP A 123 -0.74 8.03 24.56
N LEU A 124 -0.52 7.20 23.55
CA LEU A 124 -1.55 6.90 22.54
C LEU A 124 -2.85 6.40 23.17
N ILE A 125 -2.74 5.74 24.33
CA ILE A 125 -3.86 5.25 25.14
C ILE A 125 -4.70 6.41 25.68
N THR A 126 -4.05 7.48 26.15
CA THR A 126 -4.72 8.69 26.61
C THR A 126 -5.30 9.48 25.43
N ARG A 127 -4.57 9.56 24.31
CA ARG A 127 -5.03 10.26 23.10
C ARG A 127 -6.28 9.63 22.47
N TYR A 128 -6.41 8.31 22.56
CA TYR A 128 -7.54 7.55 22.01
C TYR A 128 -8.52 7.05 23.08
N ASN A 129 -8.39 7.51 24.33
CA ASN A 129 -9.24 7.10 25.45
C ASN A 129 -9.39 5.56 25.61
N LEU A 130 -8.30 4.81 25.37
CA LEU A 130 -8.29 3.34 25.36
C LEU A 130 -8.18 2.72 26.76
N LYS A 131 -8.27 3.51 27.83
CA LYS A 131 -8.09 3.05 29.21
C LYS A 131 -9.14 1.99 29.60
N SER A 132 -10.41 2.21 29.27
CA SER A 132 -11.51 1.28 29.59
C SER A 132 -11.44 -0.06 28.83
N LYS A 133 -10.80 -0.06 27.65
CA LYS A 133 -10.57 -1.28 26.86
C LYS A 133 -9.38 -2.09 27.39
N LEU A 134 -8.55 -1.53 28.28
CA LEU A 134 -7.43 -2.27 28.86
C LEU A 134 -7.92 -3.36 29.82
N ASP A 135 -8.99 -3.09 30.57
CA ASP A 135 -9.55 -3.98 31.58
C ASP A 135 -10.43 -5.11 30.99
N THR A 136 -10.91 -4.95 29.75
CA THR A 136 -11.91 -5.84 29.12
C THR A 136 -11.35 -6.79 28.05
N VAL A 137 -10.12 -6.60 27.57
CA VAL A 137 -9.61 -7.22 26.32
C VAL A 137 -8.80 -8.52 26.57
N SER A 138 -9.10 -9.26 27.63
CA SER A 138 -8.43 -10.55 27.89
C SER A 138 -8.93 -11.71 27.03
N GLN A 139 -9.94 -11.54 26.15
CA GLN A 139 -10.62 -12.69 25.53
C GLN A 139 -11.03 -12.59 24.05
N GLU A 140 -10.75 -11.49 23.33
CA GLU A 140 -11.25 -11.30 21.94
C GLU A 140 -10.14 -11.26 20.88
N ASP A 141 -9.09 -12.07 21.05
CA ASP A 141 -8.02 -12.18 20.06
C ASP A 141 -8.19 -13.50 19.28
N GLN A 142 -9.06 -13.56 18.26
CA GLN A 142 -8.85 -14.45 17.09
C GLN A 142 -9.77 -14.32 15.85
N ASP A 143 -10.96 -13.70 15.89
CA ASP A 143 -11.96 -13.89 14.81
C ASP A 143 -12.16 -12.76 13.77
N ALA A 144 -11.16 -11.89 13.52
CA ALA A 144 -11.31 -10.79 12.55
C ALA A 144 -10.45 -10.90 11.27
N LYS A 145 -9.84 -12.07 11.00
CA LYS A 145 -9.17 -12.34 9.71
C LYS A 145 -10.21 -12.63 8.62
N GLY A 146 -10.65 -11.60 7.89
CA GLY A 146 -11.27 -11.85 6.58
C GLY A 146 -12.24 -10.82 6.03
N LYS A 147 -12.66 -9.79 6.78
CA LYS A 147 -13.58 -8.80 6.23
C LYS A 147 -12.81 -7.75 5.42
N GLY A 148 -12.94 -7.82 4.09
CA GLY A 148 -12.53 -6.76 3.18
C GLY A 148 -13.10 -5.40 3.58
N TRP A 149 -12.45 -4.34 3.16
CA TRP A 149 -12.86 -2.96 3.40
C TRP A 149 -14.31 -2.74 2.99
N SER A 150 -15.17 -2.30 3.92
CA SER A 150 -16.59 -2.12 3.62
C SER A 150 -16.82 -0.98 2.62
N SER A 151 -17.87 -1.08 1.82
CA SER A 151 -18.26 -0.03 0.86
C SER A 151 -18.79 1.23 1.57
N ASN A 152 -19.47 1.05 2.70
CA ASN A 152 -20.04 2.12 3.51
C ASN A 152 -18.94 2.90 4.26
N LYS A 153 -18.96 4.24 4.14
CA LYS A 153 -17.97 5.14 4.75
C LYS A 153 -17.90 4.99 6.27
N ASP A 154 -19.05 4.93 6.94
CA ASP A 154 -19.10 4.91 8.41
C ASP A 154 -18.61 3.58 8.99
N GLU A 155 -19.05 2.45 8.40
CA GLU A 155 -18.56 1.11 8.78
C GLU A 155 -17.04 0.96 8.56
N ARG A 156 -16.54 1.57 7.49
CA ARG A 156 -15.11 1.59 7.15
C ARG A 156 -14.32 2.43 8.15
N GLN A 157 -14.84 3.59 8.55
CA GLN A 157 -14.21 4.39 9.60
C GLN A 157 -14.20 3.65 10.93
N ALA A 158 -15.32 3.01 11.30
CA ALA A 158 -15.42 2.23 12.53
C ALA A 158 -14.45 1.03 12.54
N SER A 159 -14.35 0.29 11.43
CA SER A 159 -13.43 -0.85 11.32
C SER A 159 -11.96 -0.43 11.36
N LEU A 160 -11.61 0.70 10.75
CA LEU A 160 -10.26 1.27 10.85
C LEU A 160 -9.91 1.73 12.27
N GLN A 161 -10.85 2.38 12.94
CA GLN A 161 -10.68 2.78 14.34
C GLN A 161 -10.44 1.55 15.23
N ARG A 162 -11.24 0.49 15.07
CA ARG A 162 -11.03 -0.78 15.80
C ARG A 162 -9.65 -1.39 15.56
N ARG A 163 -9.23 -1.54 14.30
CA ARG A 163 -7.89 -2.07 13.96
C ARG A 163 -6.76 -1.21 14.53
N ARG A 164 -6.96 0.11 14.58
CA ARG A 164 -5.99 1.03 15.17
C ARG A 164 -5.91 0.86 16.68
N ASP A 165 -7.04 0.77 17.35
CA ASP A 165 -7.12 0.57 18.80
C ASP A 165 -6.44 -0.75 19.20
N GLU A 166 -6.76 -1.83 18.48
CA GLU A 166 -6.14 -3.16 18.65
C GLU A 166 -4.62 -3.10 18.49
N MET A 167 -4.14 -2.43 17.44
CA MET A 167 -2.71 -2.26 17.19
C MET A 167 -2.00 -1.52 18.34
N ILE A 168 -2.63 -0.48 18.90
CA ILE A 168 -2.07 0.28 20.02
C ILE A 168 -1.95 -0.59 21.27
N LEU A 169 -2.99 -1.39 21.57
CA LEU A 169 -2.98 -2.30 22.71
C LEU A 169 -1.96 -3.43 22.55
N ALA A 170 -1.90 -4.06 21.37
CA ALA A 170 -0.93 -5.11 21.06
C ALA A 170 0.51 -4.59 21.13
N ALA A 171 0.76 -3.37 20.63
CA ALA A 171 2.06 -2.72 20.73
C ALA A 171 2.48 -2.48 22.19
N ARG A 172 1.54 -2.07 23.05
CA ARG A 172 1.78 -1.92 24.50
C ARG A 172 2.19 -3.26 25.12
N ARG A 173 1.40 -4.32 24.94
CA ARG A 173 1.71 -5.66 25.46
C ARG A 173 3.09 -6.14 25.02
N LYS A 174 3.43 -5.95 23.73
CA LYS A 174 4.74 -6.31 23.18
C LYS A 174 5.88 -5.50 23.79
N MET A 175 5.65 -4.23 24.13
CA MET A 175 6.65 -3.38 24.78
C MET A 175 6.85 -3.77 26.24
N GLU A 176 5.77 -4.02 26.99
CA GLU A 176 5.82 -4.49 28.37
C GLU A 176 6.55 -5.85 28.48
N ALA A 177 6.25 -6.80 27.60
CA ALA A 177 6.94 -8.10 27.55
C ALA A 177 8.44 -7.96 27.24
N LYS A 178 8.81 -7.04 26.34
CA LYS A 178 10.22 -6.76 26.02
C LYS A 178 10.97 -6.15 27.20
N LEU A 179 10.37 -5.17 27.88
CA LEU A 179 10.98 -4.56 29.06
C LEU A 179 11.16 -5.59 30.20
N ALA A 180 10.20 -6.49 30.39
CA ALA A 180 10.32 -7.57 31.35
C ALA A 180 11.46 -8.54 31.00
N ALA A 181 11.59 -8.92 29.72
CA ALA A 181 12.66 -9.78 29.23
C ALA A 181 14.05 -9.12 29.35
N GLU A 182 14.16 -7.83 29.02
CA GLU A 182 15.40 -7.06 29.14
C GLU A 182 15.83 -6.93 30.61
N LYS A 183 14.88 -6.66 31.51
CA LYS A 183 15.12 -6.61 32.95
C LYS A 183 15.58 -7.96 33.51
N ALA A 184 15.02 -9.06 33.02
CA ALA A 184 15.46 -10.41 33.38
C ALA A 184 16.86 -10.74 32.83
N ALA A 185 17.17 -10.33 31.60
CA ALA A 185 18.48 -10.53 30.99
C ALA A 185 19.59 -9.70 31.69
N GLN A 186 19.30 -8.45 32.08
CA GLN A 186 20.22 -7.62 32.88
C GLN A 186 20.51 -8.22 34.26
N ALA A 187 19.53 -8.90 34.88
CA ALA A 187 19.70 -9.59 36.15
C ALA A 187 20.56 -10.87 36.03
N GLN A 188 20.60 -11.52 34.86
CA GLN A 188 21.41 -12.73 34.62
C GLN A 188 22.84 -12.44 34.18
N GLY A 189 23.12 -11.26 33.60
CA GLY A 189 24.47 -10.84 33.19
C GLY A 189 25.33 -10.23 34.31
N SER A 190 24.83 -10.18 35.55
CA SER A 190 25.53 -9.63 36.71
C SER A 190 25.91 -10.69 37.77
N GLN A 191 25.95 -11.97 37.38
CA GLN A 191 26.54 -13.06 38.17
C GLN A 191 27.80 -13.60 37.49
#